data_AF-A0A7Z8QFL3-F1
#
_entry.id   AF-A0A7Z8QFL3-F1
#
_cell.length_a   1.000
_cell.length_b   1.000
_cell.length_c   1.000
_cell.angle_alpha   90.00
_cell.angle_beta   90.00
_cell.angle_gamma   90.00
#
_symmetry.space_group_name_H-M   'P 1'
#
loop_
_entity.id
_entity.type
_entity.pdbx_description
1 polymer ?
#
loop_
_entity_poly.entity_id
_entity_poly.type
_entity_poly.pdbx_seq_one_letter_code
_entity_poly.pdbx_strand_id
1 'polypeptide(L)'
;FIMVQLPEVTDEKSEAYKAGYKNIAEIGKERIRRSGNKIVEDNQDKAGIDKLDIGFRVYKTDSSNMKEVYYHPEQLSQDDLFSLESNIKEDRTPDDLLTQVILDLGLDLNLPIEQKEMHGNNVFIVQTNALVACFDDNINTKIIDEIAALKPFKVVFKDASFTASKDRINLEERFKRLSPETLITVI
;
A
#
# COMPACT_ATOMS: atom_id res chain seq x y z
N PHE A 1 -19.01 -0.47 -3.70
CA PHE A 1 -19.59 0.09 -2.46
C PHE A 1 -18.46 0.42 -1.49
N ILE A 2 -18.68 1.27 -0.49
CA ILE A 2 -17.75 1.49 0.63
C ILE A 2 -18.55 1.27 1.92
N MET A 3 -18.03 0.43 2.82
CA MET A 3 -18.66 0.11 4.09
C MET A 3 -17.61 0.24 5.18
N VAL A 4 -18.00 0.83 6.31
CA VAL A 4 -17.15 1.00 7.48
C VAL A 4 -17.82 0.27 8.64
N GLN A 5 -17.06 -0.56 9.34
CA GLN A 5 -17.52 -1.33 10.49
C GLN A 5 -16.46 -1.28 11.57
N LEU A 6 -16.84 -0.84 12.78
CA LEU A 6 -15.97 -0.91 13.95
C LEU A 6 -15.69 -2.39 14.29
N PRO A 7 -14.43 -2.79 14.55
CA PRO A 7 -14.09 -4.16 14.95
C PRO A 7 -14.41 -4.39 16.43
N GLU A 8 -15.67 -4.19 16.83
CA GLU A 8 -16.16 -4.44 18.18
C GLU A 8 -16.06 -5.93 18.51
N VAL A 9 -15.45 -6.24 19.66
CA VAL A 9 -15.24 -7.62 20.11
C VAL A 9 -16.57 -8.28 20.42
N THR A 10 -16.78 -9.49 19.92
CA THR A 10 -17.99 -10.26 20.23
C THR A 10 -17.89 -10.87 21.63
N ASP A 11 -19.00 -10.97 22.34
CA ASP A 11 -19.06 -11.70 23.61
C ASP A 11 -18.56 -13.14 23.43
N GLU A 12 -17.64 -13.58 24.30
CA GLU A 12 -17.04 -14.92 24.25
C GLU A 12 -18.08 -16.05 24.37
N LYS A 13 -19.22 -15.77 25.00
CA LYS A 13 -20.33 -16.74 25.14
C LYS A 13 -21.24 -16.80 23.92
N SER A 14 -21.11 -15.84 22.99
CA SER A 14 -21.95 -15.77 21.79
C SER A 14 -21.67 -16.90 20.81
N GLU A 15 -22.69 -17.26 20.02
CA GLU A 15 -22.53 -18.24 18.94
C GLU A 15 -21.55 -17.75 17.86
N ALA A 16 -21.47 -16.43 17.64
CA ALA A 16 -20.53 -15.84 16.69
C ALA A 16 -19.08 -16.09 17.14
N TYR A 17 -18.76 -15.87 18.41
CA TYR A 17 -17.43 -16.12 18.94
C TYR A 17 -17.07 -17.61 18.91
N LYS A 18 -17.99 -18.50 19.29
CA LYS A 18 -17.81 -19.95 19.20
C LYS A 18 -17.58 -20.43 17.76
N ALA A 19 -18.16 -19.75 16.77
CA ALA A 19 -17.95 -20.01 15.35
C ALA A 19 -16.65 -19.39 14.79
N GLY A 20 -15.82 -18.75 15.63
CA GLY A 20 -14.51 -18.19 15.27
C GLY A 20 -14.53 -16.71 14.87
N TYR A 21 -15.69 -16.05 14.89
CA TYR A 21 -15.79 -14.62 14.59
C TYR A 21 -15.49 -13.79 15.84
N LYS A 22 -14.25 -13.31 15.96
CA LYS A 22 -13.77 -12.57 17.15
C LYS A 22 -14.35 -11.16 17.28
N ASN A 23 -14.78 -10.55 16.18
CA ASN A 23 -15.33 -9.21 16.16
C ASN A 23 -16.45 -9.06 15.11
N ILE A 24 -17.25 -8.01 15.24
CA ILE A 24 -18.40 -7.74 14.35
C ILE A 24 -17.97 -7.54 12.90
N ALA A 25 -16.78 -6.98 12.65
CA ALA A 25 -16.28 -6.78 11.30
C ALA A 25 -16.00 -8.11 10.58
N GLU A 26 -15.54 -9.16 11.28
CA GLU A 26 -15.39 -10.50 10.70
C GLU A 26 -16.73 -11.08 10.23
N ILE A 27 -17.79 -10.90 11.03
CA ILE A 27 -19.15 -11.32 10.67
C ILE A 27 -19.62 -10.55 9.44
N GLY A 28 -19.39 -9.24 9.40
CA GLY A 28 -19.74 -8.38 8.27
C GLY A 28 -19.08 -8.81 6.96
N LYS A 29 -17.76 -9.07 6.99
CA LYS A 29 -17.00 -9.58 5.84
C LYS A 29 -17.56 -10.90 5.33
N GLU A 30 -17.83 -11.83 6.24
CA GLU A 30 -18.36 -13.13 5.86
C GLU A 30 -19.78 -13.04 5.29
N ARG A 31 -20.63 -12.18 5.87
CA ARG A 31 -21.96 -11.91 5.35
C ARG A 31 -21.91 -11.39 3.93
N ILE A 32 -20.99 -10.46 3.61
CA ILE A 32 -20.82 -9.91 2.27
C ILE A 32 -20.38 -11.00 1.29
N ARG A 33 -19.38 -11.83 1.64
CA ARG A 33 -18.94 -12.95 0.79
C ARG A 33 -20.07 -13.91 0.45
N ARG A 34 -20.80 -14.37 1.48
CA ARG A 34 -21.92 -15.30 1.30
C ARG A 34 -23.05 -14.69 0.47
N SER A 35 -23.34 -13.41 0.69
CA SER A 35 -24.36 -12.70 -0.08
C SER A 35 -23.97 -12.60 -1.56
N GLY A 36 -22.72 -12.26 -1.86
CA GLY A 36 -22.20 -12.22 -3.22
C GLY A 36 -22.30 -13.57 -3.92
N ASN A 37 -21.83 -14.64 -3.28
CA ASN A 37 -21.91 -16.00 -3.82
C ASN A 37 -23.35 -16.44 -4.06
N LYS A 38 -24.25 -16.15 -3.11
CA LYS A 38 -25.67 -16.50 -3.22
C LYS A 38 -26.38 -15.75 -4.34
N ILE A 39 -26.04 -14.47 -4.55
CA ILE A 39 -26.57 -13.70 -5.68
C ILE A 39 -26.15 -14.34 -7.00
N VAL A 40 -24.90 -14.78 -7.12
CA VAL A 40 -24.42 -15.46 -8.34
C VAL A 40 -25.14 -16.81 -8.53
N GLU A 41 -25.25 -17.62 -7.47
CA GLU A 41 -25.91 -18.93 -7.50
C GLU A 41 -27.40 -18.84 -7.86
N ASP A 42 -28.15 -17.94 -7.20
CA ASP A 42 -29.60 -17.77 -7.41
C ASP A 42 -29.94 -17.15 -8.78
N ASN A 43 -28.94 -16.66 -9.54
CA ASN A 43 -29.14 -15.92 -10.80
C ASN A 43 -28.30 -16.45 -11.96
N GLN A 44 -27.87 -17.72 -11.91
CA GLN A 44 -27.06 -18.35 -12.96
C GLN A 44 -27.65 -18.21 -14.38
N ASP A 45 -28.98 -18.18 -14.50
CA ASP A 45 -29.68 -18.07 -15.79
C ASP A 45 -29.70 -16.64 -16.36
N LYS A 46 -29.20 -15.63 -15.62
CA LYS A 46 -29.21 -14.23 -16.06
C LYS A 46 -27.95 -13.89 -16.86
N ALA A 47 -28.16 -13.28 -18.02
CA ALA A 47 -27.06 -12.79 -18.85
C ALA A 47 -26.18 -11.79 -18.08
N GLY A 48 -24.87 -12.05 -18.06
CA GLY A 48 -23.87 -11.18 -17.41
C GLY A 48 -23.62 -11.46 -15.94
N ILE A 49 -24.26 -12.48 -15.34
CA ILE A 49 -24.01 -12.85 -13.94
C ILE A 49 -22.56 -13.26 -13.69
N ASP A 50 -21.91 -13.91 -14.67
CA ASP A 50 -20.50 -14.31 -14.60
C ASP A 50 -19.52 -13.13 -14.56
N LYS A 51 -19.98 -11.92 -14.92
CA LYS A 51 -19.17 -10.69 -14.92
C LYS A 51 -19.45 -9.81 -13.70
N LEU A 52 -20.32 -10.25 -12.77
CA LEU A 52 -20.64 -9.50 -11.57
C LEU A 52 -19.42 -9.46 -10.63
N ASP A 53 -18.97 -8.27 -10.30
CA ASP A 53 -17.91 -8.10 -9.29
C ASP A 53 -18.50 -8.29 -7.88
N ILE A 54 -18.24 -9.47 -7.32
CA ILE A 54 -18.55 -9.82 -5.93
C ILE A 54 -17.34 -9.66 -5.01
N GLY A 55 -16.19 -9.27 -5.57
CA GLY A 55 -14.96 -9.05 -4.83
C GLY A 55 -15.05 -7.79 -3.97
N PHE A 56 -14.25 -7.78 -2.90
CA PHE A 56 -14.06 -6.58 -2.10
C PHE A 56 -12.68 -6.60 -1.45
N ARG A 57 -12.10 -5.42 -1.28
CA ARG A 57 -10.88 -5.22 -0.50
C ARG A 57 -11.25 -4.87 0.94
N VAL A 58 -10.41 -5.29 1.87
CA VAL A 58 -10.57 -5.01 3.30
C VAL A 58 -9.37 -4.20 3.73
N TYR A 59 -9.63 -3.03 4.29
CA TYR A 59 -8.61 -2.18 4.89
C TYR A 59 -8.87 -2.09 6.39
N LYS A 60 -7.80 -1.99 7.17
CA LYS A 60 -7.86 -1.81 8.62
C LYS A 60 -7.14 -0.53 8.97
N THR A 61 -7.72 0.27 9.85
CA THR A 61 -7.04 1.41 10.45
C THR A 61 -6.01 0.91 11.44
N ASP A 62 -4.78 1.38 11.29
CA ASP A 62 -3.68 1.14 12.22
C ASP A 62 -2.96 2.45 12.54
N SER A 63 -1.95 2.40 13.41
CA SER A 63 -1.07 3.53 13.66
C SER A 63 -0.30 3.96 12.40
N SER A 64 0.23 5.20 12.40
CA SER A 64 1.04 5.73 11.30
C SER A 64 2.18 4.78 10.91
N ASN A 65 2.48 4.66 9.61
CA ASN A 65 3.63 3.90 9.14
C ASN A 65 4.97 4.58 9.50
N MET A 66 4.93 5.88 9.79
CA MET A 66 6.11 6.68 10.14
C MET A 66 6.43 6.55 11.64
N LYS A 67 7.71 6.54 11.98
CA LYS A 67 8.18 6.67 13.37
C LYS A 67 7.89 8.06 13.91
N GLU A 68 7.59 8.16 15.19
CA GLU A 68 7.41 9.44 15.86
C GLU A 68 8.79 10.09 16.10
N VAL A 69 9.04 11.22 15.42
CA VAL A 69 10.33 11.93 15.48
C VAL A 69 10.27 13.14 16.44
N TYR A 70 9.22 13.23 17.26
CA TYR A 70 9.08 14.28 18.27
C TYR A 70 9.77 13.89 19.58
N TYR A 71 11.08 14.12 19.63
CA TYR A 71 11.88 13.97 20.85
C TYR A 71 12.57 15.30 21.18
N HIS A 72 12.72 15.60 22.47
CA HIS A 72 13.58 16.71 22.87
C HIS A 72 15.04 16.32 22.65
N PRO A 73 15.90 17.21 22.12
CA PRO A 73 17.32 16.90 21.86
C PRO A 73 18.07 16.36 23.08
N GLU A 74 17.64 16.74 24.29
CA GLU A 74 18.21 16.31 25.57
C GLU A 74 17.85 14.86 25.96
N GLN A 75 16.89 14.24 25.26
CA GLN A 75 16.43 12.87 25.49
C GLN A 75 17.08 11.85 24.56
N LEU A 76 17.90 12.31 23.60
CA LEU A 76 18.59 11.45 22.64
C LEU A 76 19.88 10.89 23.24
N SER A 77 19.99 9.57 23.21
CA SER A 77 21.22 8.85 23.53
C SER A 77 21.95 8.41 22.26
N GLN A 78 23.21 8.01 22.39
CA GLN A 78 23.97 7.46 21.26
C GLN A 78 23.38 6.15 20.74
N ASP A 79 22.68 5.39 21.59
CA ASP A 79 22.03 4.13 21.23
C ASP A 79 20.81 4.36 20.32
N ASP A 80 20.19 5.55 20.39
CA ASP A 80 19.08 5.93 19.52
C ASP A 80 19.52 6.22 18.07
N LEU A 81 20.83 6.31 17.81
CA LEU A 81 21.35 6.62 16.47
C LEU A 81 20.92 5.58 15.43
N PHE A 82 20.85 4.30 15.82
CA PHE A 82 20.41 3.21 14.94
C PHE A 82 18.89 3.23 14.72
N SER A 83 18.12 3.68 15.70
CA SER A 83 16.65 3.74 15.58
C SER A 83 16.19 4.90 14.69
N LEU A 84 17.04 5.93 14.52
CA LEU A 84 16.83 7.10 13.66
C LEU A 84 17.25 6.90 12.19
N GLU A 85 17.88 5.77 11.84
CA GLU A 85 18.32 5.49 10.46
C GLU A 85 17.14 5.36 9.48
N SER A 86 16.04 4.75 9.92
CA SER A 86 14.81 4.62 9.15
C SER A 86 13.68 5.41 9.81
N ASN A 87 13.01 6.23 9.02
CA ASN A 87 11.80 6.96 9.39
C ASN A 87 10.52 6.11 9.29
N ILE A 88 10.59 4.91 8.75
CA ILE A 88 9.47 3.94 8.66
C ILE A 88 9.58 2.92 9.80
N LYS A 89 8.45 2.58 10.42
CA LYS A 89 8.38 1.52 11.45
C LYS A 89 8.72 0.16 10.84
N GLU A 90 9.43 -0.67 11.60
CA GLU A 90 9.95 -1.96 11.14
C GLU A 90 8.87 -3.03 10.90
N ASP A 91 7.69 -2.87 11.49
CA ASP A 91 6.57 -3.80 11.35
C ASP A 91 5.74 -3.58 10.07
N ARG A 92 6.14 -2.64 9.21
CA ARG A 92 5.34 -2.18 8.06
C ARG A 92 5.69 -2.90 6.79
N THR A 93 4.63 -3.31 6.07
CA THR A 93 4.77 -3.98 4.78
C THR A 93 4.79 -2.97 3.63
N PRO A 94 5.36 -3.33 2.47
CA PRO A 94 5.26 -2.50 1.26
C PRO A 94 3.82 -2.16 0.86
N ASP A 95 2.86 -3.05 1.15
CA ASP A 95 1.44 -2.83 0.87
C ASP A 95 0.82 -1.76 1.78
N ASP A 96 1.27 -1.66 3.04
CA ASP A 96 0.84 -0.62 3.98
C ASP A 96 1.33 0.76 3.51
N LEU A 97 2.58 0.83 3.03
CA LEU A 97 3.17 2.04 2.47
C LEU A 97 2.46 2.44 1.18
N LEU A 98 2.19 1.49 0.29
CA LEU A 98 1.45 1.73 -0.95
C LEU A 98 0.06 2.28 -0.66
N THR A 99 -0.66 1.68 0.30
CA THR A 99 -2.01 2.10 0.66
C THR A 99 -2.01 3.52 1.22
N GLN A 100 -1.03 3.86 2.08
CA GLN A 100 -0.88 5.22 2.58
C GLN A 100 -0.61 6.20 1.43
N VAL A 101 0.33 5.89 0.54
CA VAL A 101 0.67 6.75 -0.61
C VAL A 101 -0.54 6.96 -1.54
N ILE A 102 -1.32 5.91 -1.82
CA ILE A 102 -2.55 6.01 -2.62
C ILE A 102 -3.51 7.03 -1.98
N LEU A 103 -3.71 6.95 -0.65
CA LEU A 103 -4.58 7.87 0.09
C LEU A 103 -4.02 9.30 0.16
N ASP A 104 -2.73 9.46 0.44
CA ASP A 104 -2.06 10.77 0.52
C ASP A 104 -2.10 11.51 -0.82
N LEU A 105 -2.08 10.76 -1.93
CA LEU A 105 -2.19 11.30 -3.29
C LEU A 105 -3.64 11.50 -3.76
N GLY A 106 -4.63 11.13 -2.94
CA GLY A 106 -6.06 11.26 -3.26
C GLY A 106 -6.53 10.32 -4.38
N LEU A 107 -5.85 9.17 -4.55
CA LEU A 107 -6.22 8.15 -5.52
C LEU A 107 -7.28 7.20 -4.94
N ASP A 108 -8.14 6.66 -5.81
CA ASP A 108 -9.20 5.74 -5.40
C ASP A 108 -8.64 4.34 -5.03
N LEU A 109 -9.16 3.75 -3.96
CA LEU A 109 -8.77 2.41 -3.49
C LEU A 109 -9.24 1.26 -4.40
N ASN A 110 -10.08 1.54 -5.41
CA ASN A 110 -10.54 0.55 -6.39
C ASN A 110 -9.59 0.41 -7.58
N LEU A 111 -8.54 1.24 -7.67
CA LEU A 111 -7.62 1.22 -8.79
C LEU A 111 -6.90 -0.14 -8.87
N PRO A 112 -6.66 -0.64 -10.10
CA PRO A 112 -5.90 -1.86 -10.30
C PRO A 112 -4.44 -1.63 -9.88
N ILE A 113 -3.90 -2.56 -9.10
CA ILE A 113 -2.53 -2.56 -8.63
C ILE A 113 -1.86 -3.80 -9.22
N GLU A 114 -0.81 -3.58 -9.99
CA GLU A 114 0.04 -4.64 -10.54
C GLU A 114 1.38 -4.62 -9.80
N GLN A 115 1.80 -5.77 -9.27
CA GLN A 115 3.16 -5.94 -8.78
C GLN A 115 4.02 -6.57 -9.87
N LYS A 116 5.17 -5.97 -10.17
CA LYS A 116 6.16 -6.50 -11.10
C LYS A 116 7.52 -6.58 -10.42
N GLU A 117 8.18 -7.72 -10.59
CA GLU A 117 9.57 -7.87 -10.18
C GLU A 117 10.47 -7.35 -11.31
N MET A 118 11.28 -6.36 -11.01
CA MET A 118 12.19 -5.71 -11.94
C MET A 118 13.58 -5.67 -11.32
N HIS A 119 14.53 -6.36 -11.93
CA HIS A 119 15.92 -6.40 -11.48
C HIS A 119 16.13 -6.85 -10.01
N GLY A 120 15.24 -7.70 -9.49
CA GLY A 120 15.27 -8.18 -8.11
C GLY A 120 14.55 -7.27 -7.11
N ASN A 121 13.83 -6.25 -7.59
CA ASN A 121 13.03 -5.34 -6.77
C ASN A 121 11.55 -5.44 -7.14
N ASN A 122 10.69 -5.30 -6.14
CA ASN A 122 9.24 -5.21 -6.27
C ASN A 122 8.82 -3.79 -6.61
N VAL A 123 8.17 -3.64 -7.77
CA VAL A 123 7.61 -2.39 -8.25
C VAL A 123 6.09 -2.52 -8.34
N PHE A 124 5.39 -1.62 -7.69
CA PHE A 124 3.93 -1.52 -7.72
C PHE A 124 3.52 -0.48 -8.75
N ILE A 125 2.66 -0.87 -9.68
CA ILE A 125 2.11 0.00 -10.72
C ILE A 125 0.61 0.12 -10.48
N VAL A 126 0.16 1.34 -10.21
CA VAL A 126 -1.24 1.68 -9.98
C VAL A 126 -1.82 2.34 -11.22
N GLN A 127 -2.95 1.82 -11.70
CA GLN A 127 -3.69 2.34 -12.85
C GLN A 127 -2.79 2.61 -14.08
N THR A 128 -2.21 1.54 -14.64
CA THR A 128 -1.35 1.51 -15.83
C THR A 128 -0.02 2.27 -15.70
N ASN A 129 -0.02 3.51 -15.21
CA ASN A 129 1.15 4.34 -14.93
C ASN A 129 0.82 5.59 -14.08
N ALA A 130 -0.35 5.67 -13.44
CA ALA A 130 -0.73 6.84 -12.65
C ALA A 130 0.20 7.05 -11.43
N LEU A 131 0.52 5.95 -10.76
CA LEU A 131 1.49 5.91 -9.67
C LEU A 131 2.37 4.67 -9.83
N VAL A 132 3.67 4.86 -9.73
CA VAL A 132 4.64 3.76 -9.63
C VAL A 132 5.38 3.87 -8.31
N ALA A 133 5.39 2.82 -7.51
CA ALA A 133 6.05 2.82 -6.21
C ALA A 133 7.05 1.67 -6.09
N CYS A 134 8.21 1.96 -5.50
CA CYS A 134 9.21 0.94 -5.15
C CYS A 134 9.71 1.21 -3.73
N PHE A 135 9.54 0.22 -2.85
CA PHE A 135 9.83 0.35 -1.41
C PHE A 135 11.02 -0.50 -0.94
N ASP A 136 11.74 -1.13 -1.88
CA ASP A 136 12.89 -1.98 -1.57
C ASP A 136 14.15 -1.17 -1.29
N ASP A 137 15.02 -1.64 -0.41
CA ASP A 137 16.15 -0.86 0.12
C ASP A 137 17.34 -0.71 -0.84
N ASN A 138 17.37 -1.42 -1.96
CA ASN A 138 18.50 -1.41 -2.91
C ASN A 138 18.04 -1.08 -4.33
N ILE A 139 17.79 0.20 -4.62
CA ILE A 139 17.34 0.61 -5.95
C ILE A 139 18.54 0.90 -6.86
N ASN A 140 18.67 0.11 -7.92
CA ASN A 140 19.68 0.30 -8.95
C ASN A 140 19.24 1.33 -10.01
N THR A 141 20.20 2.05 -10.59
CA THR A 141 20.02 2.95 -11.74
C THR A 141 19.27 2.32 -12.92
N LYS A 142 19.39 1.01 -13.14
CA LYS A 142 18.64 0.30 -14.19
C LYS A 142 17.13 0.30 -13.96
N ILE A 143 16.70 0.11 -12.71
CA ILE A 143 15.27 0.15 -12.32
C ILE A 143 14.73 1.56 -12.51
N ILE A 144 15.51 2.57 -12.13
CA ILE A 144 15.16 3.98 -12.33
C ILE A 144 14.91 4.27 -13.81
N ASP A 145 15.78 3.79 -14.69
CA ASP A 145 15.64 3.98 -16.13
C ASP A 145 14.41 3.25 -16.69
N GLU A 146 14.11 2.03 -16.23
CA GLU A 146 12.91 1.30 -16.63
C GLU A 146 11.63 1.98 -16.13
N ILE A 147 11.59 2.41 -14.86
CA ILE A 147 10.44 3.14 -14.30
C ILE A 147 10.25 4.46 -15.04
N ALA A 148 11.33 5.20 -15.33
CA ALA A 148 11.25 6.44 -16.09
C ALA A 148 10.76 6.22 -17.53
N ALA A 149 11.10 5.08 -18.15
CA ALA A 149 10.61 4.71 -19.49
C ALA A 149 9.09 4.44 -19.52
N LEU A 150 8.49 4.03 -18.40
CA LEU A 150 7.02 3.91 -18.26
C LEU A 150 6.30 5.27 -18.25
N LYS A 151 7.05 6.38 -18.12
CA LYS A 151 6.53 7.75 -18.01
C LYS A 151 5.37 7.86 -17.01
N PRO A 152 5.59 7.49 -15.74
CA PRO A 152 4.54 7.55 -14.76
C PRO A 152 4.17 9.00 -14.43
N PHE A 153 2.93 9.25 -14.08
CA PHE A 153 2.54 10.60 -13.62
C PHE A 153 3.18 10.93 -12.28
N LYS A 154 3.21 9.95 -11.37
CA LYS A 154 3.88 10.05 -10.08
C LYS A 154 4.73 8.82 -9.79
N VAL A 155 5.89 9.03 -9.18
CA VAL A 155 6.75 7.95 -8.72
C VAL A 155 7.07 8.14 -7.23
N VAL A 156 7.05 7.04 -6.47
CA VAL A 156 7.33 7.06 -5.03
C VAL A 156 8.42 6.06 -4.67
N PHE A 157 9.41 6.53 -3.92
CA PHE A 157 10.52 5.74 -3.41
C PHE A 157 10.65 5.92 -1.90
N LYS A 158 11.21 4.94 -1.20
CA LYS A 158 11.61 5.08 0.21
C LYS A 158 12.99 5.76 0.28
N ASP A 159 13.20 6.69 1.22
CA ASP A 159 14.46 7.44 1.31
C ASP A 159 15.64 6.51 1.65
N ALA A 160 15.39 5.52 2.52
CA ALA A 160 16.36 4.47 2.84
C ALA A 160 16.71 3.56 1.64
N SER A 161 15.95 3.61 0.54
CA SER A 161 16.27 2.87 -0.68
C SER A 161 17.50 3.36 -1.43
N PHE A 162 18.01 4.54 -1.07
CA PHE A 162 19.16 5.16 -1.71
C PHE A 162 20.42 4.97 -0.86
N THR A 163 21.41 4.29 -1.42
CA THR A 163 22.70 4.03 -0.75
C THR A 163 23.53 5.29 -0.51
N ALA A 164 23.39 6.32 -1.34
CA ALA A 164 24.08 7.59 -1.19
C ALA A 164 23.25 8.77 -1.69
N SER A 165 23.49 9.96 -1.14
CA SER A 165 22.82 11.21 -1.57
C SER A 165 23.05 11.52 -3.07
N LYS A 166 24.14 11.00 -3.65
CA LYS A 166 24.41 11.09 -5.10
C LYS A 166 23.35 10.35 -5.92
N ASP A 167 22.85 9.23 -5.43
CA ASP A 167 21.86 8.41 -6.14
C ASP A 167 20.51 9.13 -6.20
N ARG A 168 20.14 9.84 -5.12
CA ARG A 168 18.96 10.72 -5.08
C ARG A 168 19.07 11.91 -6.03
N ILE A 169 20.21 12.58 -6.08
CA ILE A 169 20.42 13.69 -7.04
C ILE A 169 20.37 13.15 -8.48
N ASN A 170 21.00 11.99 -8.73
CA ASN A 170 20.99 11.34 -10.04
C ASN A 170 19.59 10.89 -10.46
N LEU A 171 18.74 10.48 -9.52
CA LEU A 171 17.34 10.13 -9.76
C LEU A 171 16.59 11.32 -10.37
N GLU A 172 16.61 12.48 -9.68
CA GLU A 172 15.91 13.68 -10.14
C GLU A 172 16.38 14.13 -11.52
N GLU A 173 17.70 14.16 -11.75
CA GLU A 173 18.27 14.52 -13.06
C GLU A 173 17.91 13.53 -14.17
N ARG A 174 17.85 12.23 -13.87
CA ARG A 174 17.41 11.20 -14.83
C ARG A 174 15.95 11.34 -15.19
N PHE A 175 15.07 11.53 -14.22
CA PHE A 175 13.65 11.76 -14.47
C PHE A 175 13.43 13.07 -15.24
N LYS A 176 14.13 14.16 -14.93
CA LYS A 176 14.09 15.40 -15.75
C LYS A 176 14.44 15.14 -17.22
N ARG A 177 15.39 14.23 -17.50
CA ARG A 177 15.81 13.90 -18.86
C ARG A 177 14.85 12.94 -19.58
N LEU A 178 14.34 11.92 -18.90
CA LEU A 178 13.57 10.83 -19.50
C LEU A 178 12.05 11.06 -19.45
N SER A 179 11.57 11.68 -18.37
CA SER A 179 10.15 11.95 -18.09
C SER A 179 9.99 13.23 -17.26
N PRO A 180 10.16 14.42 -17.86
CA PRO A 180 10.17 15.71 -17.15
C PRO A 180 8.85 16.05 -16.46
N GLU A 181 7.75 15.41 -16.86
CA GLU A 181 6.41 15.63 -16.29
C GLU A 181 6.12 14.72 -15.08
N THR A 182 6.99 13.75 -14.78
CA THR A 182 6.81 12.86 -13.62
C THR A 182 7.10 13.60 -12.32
N LEU A 183 6.16 13.55 -11.39
CA LEU A 183 6.38 14.03 -10.02
C LEU A 183 7.03 12.93 -9.18
N ILE A 184 8.13 13.26 -8.52
CA ILE A 184 8.90 12.35 -7.67
C ILE A 184 8.60 12.68 -6.22
N THR A 185 8.18 11.68 -5.44
CA THR A 185 8.06 11.78 -3.99
C THR A 185 8.98 10.75 -3.35
N VAL A 186 9.72 11.16 -2.33
CA VAL A 186 10.54 10.25 -1.52
C VAL A 186 9.97 10.30 -0.10
N ILE A 187 9.65 9.11 0.44
CA ILE A 187 9.05 8.95 1.77
C ILE A 187 10.00 8.29 2.74
#